data_AF-A0A9E1MAQ8-F1
#
_entry.id   AF-A0A9E1MAQ8-F1
#
_cell.length_a   1.000
_cell.length_b   1.000
_cell.length_c   1.000
_cell.angle_alpha   90.00
_cell.angle_beta   90.00
_cell.angle_gamma   90.00
#
_symmetry.space_group_name_H-M   'P 1'
#
loop_
_entity.id
_entity.type
_entity.pdbx_description
1 polymer ?
#
loop_
_entity_poly.entity_id
_entity_poly.type
_entity_poly.pdbx_seq_one_letter_code
_entity_poly.pdbx_strand_id
1 'polypeptide(L)'
;MRHCIIVVGGHINDIFAKEFIEKERPELCIAADSGMNFFYRNKLTPDWIIGDFDSASSEALDYFGGQPDISWIRLNPVKDDTDTESAIRKAIVLGAEKITLLGATGTRIDHLLGNIELLGIGLQNHIPIQIVDERNRIRMIGAGITLEKEKQFGKFVSLIPYTNVVKGLTLTGFKYPLDHYDFRGFCSLGVSNEIIAESAQITFEDGILIVIEARD
;
A
#
# COMPACT_ATOMS: atom_id res chain seq x y z
N MET A 1 16.26 -1.11 -6.96
CA MET A 1 15.16 -0.14 -6.89
C MET A 1 15.00 0.17 -5.42
N ARG A 2 15.15 1.42 -5.00
CA ARG A 2 15.14 1.78 -3.58
C ARG A 2 13.73 1.62 -3.01
N HIS A 3 13.49 0.53 -2.28
CA HIS A 3 12.21 0.16 -1.70
C HIS A 3 12.12 0.65 -0.26
N CYS A 4 11.09 1.44 0.03
CA CYS A 4 10.70 1.80 1.37
C CYS A 4 9.50 0.97 1.84
N ILE A 5 9.57 0.40 3.04
CA ILE A 5 8.41 -0.15 3.74
C ILE A 5 8.01 0.80 4.87
N ILE A 6 6.72 1.17 4.89
CA ILE A 6 6.13 1.98 5.94
C ILE A 6 5.16 1.08 6.71
N VAL A 7 5.34 0.99 8.03
CA VAL A 7 4.37 0.32 8.91
C VAL A 7 3.55 1.39 9.60
N VAL A 8 2.23 1.34 9.43
CA VAL A 8 1.28 2.29 10.01
C VAL A 8 0.47 1.65 11.15
N GLY A 9 -0.27 2.46 11.91
CA GLY A 9 -0.95 2.07 13.15
C GLY A 9 -2.22 1.20 13.05
N GLY A 10 -2.55 0.64 11.88
CA GLY A 10 -3.74 -0.20 11.73
C GLY A 10 -3.51 -1.67 12.10
N HIS A 11 -4.39 -2.56 11.63
CA HIS A 11 -4.27 -3.99 11.90
C HIS A 11 -3.09 -4.57 11.14
N ILE A 12 -2.19 -5.23 11.86
CA ILE A 12 -1.01 -5.87 11.28
C ILE A 12 -0.82 -7.26 11.88
N ASN A 13 -0.61 -8.24 11.02
CA ASN A 13 -0.19 -9.58 11.41
C ASN A 13 1.34 -9.62 11.48
N ASP A 14 1.86 -9.84 12.68
CA ASP A 14 3.29 -9.76 12.95
C ASP A 14 4.11 -10.79 12.16
N ILE A 15 3.60 -12.01 12.02
CA ILE A 15 4.29 -13.09 11.29
C ILE A 15 4.40 -12.70 9.82
N PHE A 16 3.27 -12.36 9.21
CA PHE A 16 3.22 -11.96 7.80
C PHE A 16 4.12 -10.74 7.52
N ALA A 17 4.02 -9.69 8.34
CA ALA A 17 4.78 -8.47 8.12
C ALA A 17 6.29 -8.69 8.25
N LYS A 18 6.73 -9.50 9.21
CA LYS A 18 8.15 -9.87 9.35
C LYS A 18 8.66 -10.64 8.15
N GLU A 19 7.94 -11.69 7.74
CA GLU A 19 8.32 -12.48 6.56
C GLU A 19 8.36 -11.62 5.30
N PHE A 20 7.42 -10.68 5.16
CA PHE A 20 7.40 -9.74 4.05
C PHE A 20 8.61 -8.81 4.06
N ILE A 21 8.94 -8.19 5.19
CA ILE A 21 10.12 -7.30 5.32
C ILE A 21 11.41 -8.08 5.06
N GLU A 22 11.55 -9.29 5.61
CA GLU A 22 12.74 -10.14 5.42
C GLU A 22 12.91 -10.58 3.95
N LYS A 23 11.80 -10.89 3.28
CA LYS A 23 11.80 -11.28 1.86
C LYS A 23 12.12 -10.10 0.94
N GLU A 24 11.48 -8.95 1.15
CA GLU A 24 11.63 -7.78 0.26
C GLU A 24 12.95 -7.06 0.50
N ARG A 25 13.55 -7.17 1.70
CA ARG A 25 14.83 -6.52 2.08
C ARG A 25 14.86 -5.03 1.72
N PRO A 26 13.92 -4.22 2.25
CA PRO A 26 13.86 -2.80 1.92
C PRO A 26 15.12 -2.06 2.36
N GLU A 27 15.51 -1.04 1.61
CA GLU A 27 16.61 -0.13 1.99
C GLU A 27 16.17 0.92 3.01
N LEU A 28 14.87 1.03 3.29
CA LEU A 28 14.33 1.98 4.25
C LEU A 28 13.06 1.45 4.93
N CYS A 29 13.01 1.50 6.25
CA CYS A 29 11.84 1.23 7.07
C CYS A 29 11.39 2.48 7.82
N ILE A 30 10.11 2.84 7.70
CA ILE A 30 9.49 3.96 8.44
C ILE A 30 8.37 3.42 9.31
N ALA A 31 8.33 3.84 10.57
CA ALA A 31 7.18 3.67 11.45
C ALA A 31 6.34 4.96 11.44
N ALA A 32 5.06 4.85 11.09
CA ALA A 32 4.10 5.94 11.20
C ALA A 32 3.24 5.75 12.46
N ASP A 33 3.32 6.71 13.38
CA ASP A 33 2.61 6.75 14.65
C ASP A 33 2.69 5.41 15.41
N SER A 34 1.57 4.76 15.76
CA SER A 34 1.56 3.46 16.47
C SER A 34 2.12 2.29 15.65
N GLY A 35 2.47 2.50 14.38
CA GLY A 35 3.30 1.57 13.60
C GLY A 35 4.63 1.24 14.29
N MET A 36 5.14 2.13 15.16
CA MET A 36 6.35 1.87 15.96
C MET A 36 6.16 0.70 16.94
N ASN A 37 4.92 0.44 17.39
CA ASN A 37 4.60 -0.68 18.28
C ASN A 37 4.93 -2.02 17.61
N PHE A 38 4.82 -2.12 16.28
CA PHE A 38 5.19 -3.32 15.52
C PHE A 38 6.68 -3.58 15.61
N PHE A 39 7.50 -2.55 15.37
CA PHE A 39 8.95 -2.67 15.43
C PHE A 39 9.40 -3.04 16.85
N TYR A 40 8.86 -2.37 17.86
CA TYR A 40 9.16 -2.62 19.27
C TYR A 40 8.93 -4.08 19.66
N ARG A 41 7.70 -4.59 19.49
CA ARG A 41 7.34 -5.95 19.93
C ARG A 41 8.04 -7.05 19.13
N ASN A 42 8.44 -6.75 17.90
CA ASN A 42 9.16 -7.68 17.04
C ASN A 42 10.68 -7.55 17.12
N LYS A 43 11.20 -6.66 17.96
CA LYS A 43 12.63 -6.37 18.14
C LYS A 43 13.31 -5.99 16.82
N LEU A 44 12.59 -5.24 15.98
CA LEU A 44 13.09 -4.63 14.76
C LEU A 44 13.35 -3.13 15.02
N THR A 45 14.22 -2.53 14.21
CA THR A 45 14.55 -1.11 14.31
C THR A 45 14.14 -0.41 13.02
N PRO A 46 13.24 0.59 13.05
CA PRO A 46 12.96 1.43 11.89
C PRO A 46 14.06 2.48 11.72
N ASP A 47 14.26 2.96 10.50
CA ASP A 47 15.18 4.07 10.23
C ASP A 47 14.57 5.43 10.60
N TRP A 48 13.24 5.54 10.45
CA TRP A 48 12.48 6.74 10.78
C TRP A 48 11.23 6.42 11.60
N ILE A 49 10.93 7.30 12.55
CA ILE A 49 9.67 7.31 13.29
C ILE A 49 9.00 8.67 13.08
N ILE A 50 7.76 8.65 12.62
CA ILE A 50 7.02 9.85 12.20
C ILE A 50 5.62 9.79 12.79
N GLY A 51 5.21 10.82 13.52
CA GLY A 51 3.82 10.96 13.97
C GLY A 51 3.64 11.97 15.08
N ASP A 52 2.41 12.15 15.55
CA ASP A 52 2.11 12.91 16.77
C ASP A 52 2.21 12.07 18.06
N PHE A 53 2.19 10.74 17.91
CA PHE A 53 2.34 9.72 18.94
C PHE A 53 1.18 9.65 19.93
N ASP A 54 -0.03 10.05 19.52
CA ASP A 54 -1.21 9.99 20.37
C ASP A 54 -1.72 8.55 20.60
N SER A 55 -1.42 7.64 19.66
CA SER A 55 -1.84 6.24 19.70
C SER A 55 -0.68 5.25 19.93
N ALA A 56 0.57 5.76 19.97
CA ALA A 56 1.76 4.98 20.26
C ALA A 56 1.81 4.52 21.73
N SER A 57 2.41 3.35 21.99
CA SER A 57 2.57 2.86 23.37
C SER A 57 3.74 3.57 24.07
N SER A 58 3.60 3.82 25.38
CA SER A 58 4.66 4.43 26.19
C SER A 58 5.95 3.59 26.17
N GLU A 59 5.82 2.26 26.15
CA GLU A 59 6.96 1.36 26.10
C GLU A 59 7.75 1.49 24.81
N ALA A 60 7.06 1.60 23.67
CA ALA A 60 7.71 1.79 22.38
C ALA A 60 8.39 3.17 22.30
N LEU A 61 7.71 4.23 22.80
CA LEU A 61 8.26 5.58 22.86
C LEU A 61 9.52 5.65 23.70
N ASP A 62 9.49 5.09 24.91
CA ASP A 62 10.64 5.07 25.81
C ASP A 62 11.79 4.23 25.24
N TYR A 63 11.48 3.08 24.62
CA TYR A 63 12.49 2.19 24.04
C TYR A 63 13.25 2.83 22.87
N PHE A 64 12.55 3.54 21.99
CA PHE A 64 13.17 4.17 20.82
C PHE A 64 13.69 5.59 21.11
N GLY A 65 13.15 6.30 22.10
CA GLY A 65 13.48 7.70 22.42
C GLY A 65 14.94 7.95 22.83
N GLY A 66 15.73 6.90 23.08
CA GLY A 66 17.17 6.99 23.40
C GLY A 66 18.11 6.42 22.34
N GLN A 67 17.60 5.98 21.19
CA GLN A 67 18.43 5.29 20.18
C GLN A 67 19.01 6.28 19.16
N PRO A 68 20.35 6.36 19.00
CA PRO A 68 20.98 7.38 18.17
C PRO A 68 20.80 7.13 16.66
N ASP A 69 20.50 5.90 16.26
CA ASP A 69 20.44 5.48 14.86
C ASP A 69 19.05 5.71 14.22
N ILE A 70 18.07 6.17 15.01
CA ILE A 70 16.70 6.40 14.55
C ILE A 70 16.45 7.89 14.35
N SER A 71 15.97 8.27 13.17
CA SER A 71 15.55 9.64 12.88
C SER A 71 14.08 9.87 13.24
N TRP A 72 13.76 11.06 13.76
CA TRP A 72 12.42 11.39 14.25
C TRP A 72 11.81 12.61 13.57
N ILE A 73 10.51 12.54 13.28
CA ILE A 73 9.68 13.69 12.92
C ILE A 73 8.45 13.67 13.82
N ARG A 74 8.27 14.72 14.62
CA ARG A 74 7.09 14.88 15.46
C ARG A 74 6.11 15.85 14.79
N LEU A 75 4.90 15.37 14.52
CA LEU A 75 3.86 16.15 13.83
C LEU A 75 2.97 16.91 14.81
N ASN A 76 2.30 17.94 14.31
CA ASN A 76 1.26 18.68 15.00
C ASN A 76 -0.13 18.19 14.55
N PRO A 77 -0.92 17.55 15.45
CA PRO A 77 -2.20 16.93 15.10
C PRO A 77 -3.22 17.86 14.44
N VAL A 78 -3.10 19.17 14.65
CA VAL A 78 -4.09 20.17 14.20
C VAL A 78 -3.78 20.73 12.81
N LYS A 79 -2.53 20.63 12.34
CA LYS A 79 -2.05 21.39 11.18
C LYS A 79 -1.43 20.55 10.07
N ASP A 80 -1.06 19.31 10.35
CA ASP A 80 -0.26 18.51 9.45
C ASP A 80 -1.09 17.41 8.77
N ASP A 81 -0.57 16.90 7.65
CA ASP A 81 -1.10 15.72 6.97
C ASP A 81 -1.16 14.53 7.94
N THR A 82 -2.01 13.52 7.67
CA THR A 82 -2.03 12.29 8.47
C THR A 82 -0.63 11.68 8.61
N ASP A 83 -0.36 10.92 9.68
CA ASP A 83 0.98 10.34 9.91
C ASP A 83 1.42 9.45 8.74
N THR A 84 0.49 8.69 8.15
CA THR A 84 0.71 7.87 6.96
C THR A 84 1.11 8.73 5.75
N GLU A 85 0.41 9.82 5.50
CA GLU A 85 0.72 10.73 4.38
C GLU A 85 2.09 11.38 4.56
N SER A 86 2.37 11.89 5.77
CA SER A 86 3.66 12.45 6.13
C SER A 86 4.80 11.43 5.93
N ALA A 87 4.57 10.16 6.29
CA ALA A 87 5.54 9.09 6.07
C ALA A 87 5.77 8.78 4.58
N ILE A 88 4.71 8.76 3.76
CA ILE A 88 4.83 8.59 2.30
C ILE A 88 5.63 9.73 1.69
N ARG A 89 5.28 10.98 2.00
CA ARG A 89 6.00 12.17 1.51
C ARG A 89 7.46 12.15 1.94
N LYS A 90 7.74 11.72 3.18
CA LYS A 90 9.10 11.57 3.66
C LYS A 90 9.87 10.49 2.90
N ALA A 91 9.28 9.33 2.63
CA ALA A 91 9.90 8.27 1.85
C ALA A 91 10.28 8.77 0.43
N ILE A 92 9.41 9.56 -0.21
CA ILE A 92 9.67 10.17 -1.52
C ILE A 92 10.86 11.14 -1.43
N VAL A 93 10.89 12.04 -0.45
CA VAL A 93 12.02 12.97 -0.23
C VAL A 93 13.33 12.23 0.02
N LEU A 94 13.27 11.08 0.69
CA LEU A 94 14.42 10.21 0.92
C LEU A 94 14.83 9.43 -0.33
N GLY A 95 14.12 9.55 -1.46
CA GLY A 95 14.48 8.93 -2.74
C GLY A 95 13.94 7.51 -2.91
N ALA A 96 12.83 7.16 -2.26
CA ALA A 96 12.16 5.88 -2.50
C ALA A 96 11.66 5.80 -3.96
N GLU A 97 11.95 4.69 -4.62
CA GLU A 97 11.48 4.36 -5.96
C GLU A 97 10.30 3.39 -5.95
N LYS A 98 9.98 2.81 -4.78
CA LYS A 98 8.80 1.97 -4.50
C LYS A 98 8.46 2.09 -3.02
N ILE A 99 7.18 2.16 -2.69
CA ILE A 99 6.69 2.23 -1.31
C ILE A 99 5.67 1.11 -1.05
N THR A 100 5.83 0.37 0.04
CA THR A 100 4.80 -0.55 0.54
C THR A 100 4.31 -0.09 1.90
N LEU A 101 3.00 0.01 2.06
CA LEU A 101 2.33 0.26 3.34
C LEU A 101 1.89 -1.08 3.94
N LEU A 102 2.36 -1.37 5.15
CA LEU A 102 1.88 -2.47 5.99
C LEU A 102 1.07 -1.90 7.15
N GLY A 103 0.09 -2.67 7.64
CA GLY A 103 -0.80 -2.19 8.70
C GLY A 103 -1.80 -1.11 8.25
N ALA A 104 -1.89 -0.83 6.95
CA ALA A 104 -2.76 0.20 6.39
C ALA A 104 -4.21 -0.27 6.16
N THR A 105 -4.54 -1.49 6.59
CA THR A 105 -5.90 -2.05 6.62
C THR A 105 -6.35 -2.23 8.08
N GLY A 106 -7.62 -2.61 8.28
CA GLY A 106 -8.15 -2.83 9.62
C GLY A 106 -9.65 -2.64 9.70
N THR A 107 -10.14 -2.35 10.91
CA THR A 107 -11.57 -2.26 11.22
C THR A 107 -12.18 -0.90 10.91
N ARG A 108 -11.38 0.17 10.93
CA ARG A 108 -11.79 1.53 10.56
C ARG A 108 -11.76 1.70 9.04
N ILE A 109 -12.91 1.49 8.40
CA ILE A 109 -13.05 1.55 6.95
C ILE A 109 -12.74 2.95 6.39
N ASP A 110 -13.03 3.99 7.15
CA ASP A 110 -12.62 5.36 6.83
C ASP A 110 -11.10 5.51 6.74
N HIS A 111 -10.33 4.88 7.64
CA HIS A 111 -8.87 4.85 7.54
C HIS A 111 -8.38 4.04 6.34
N LEU A 112 -9.00 2.88 6.06
CA LEU A 112 -8.66 2.08 4.89
C LEU A 112 -8.89 2.89 3.60
N LEU A 113 -10.06 3.51 3.45
CA LEU A 113 -10.37 4.36 2.29
C LEU A 113 -9.39 5.52 2.19
N GLY A 114 -9.09 6.21 3.31
CA GLY A 114 -8.07 7.26 3.35
C GLY A 114 -6.70 6.76 2.89
N ASN A 115 -6.25 5.59 3.34
CA ASN A 115 -4.97 5.02 2.90
C ASN A 115 -4.99 4.65 1.40
N ILE A 116 -6.13 4.22 0.85
CA ILE A 116 -6.29 3.99 -0.59
C ILE A 116 -6.18 5.30 -1.37
N GLU A 117 -6.77 6.40 -0.88
CA GLU A 117 -6.61 7.73 -1.48
C GLU A 117 -5.13 8.15 -1.55
N LEU A 118 -4.34 7.85 -0.52
CA LEU A 118 -2.91 8.16 -0.48
C LEU A 118 -2.09 7.42 -1.54
N LEU A 119 -2.59 6.33 -2.14
CA LEU A 119 -1.95 5.70 -3.30
C LEU A 119 -1.86 6.66 -4.50
N GLY A 120 -2.76 7.64 -4.60
CA GLY A 120 -2.74 8.69 -5.62
C GLY A 120 -1.48 9.56 -5.57
N ILE A 121 -0.83 9.71 -4.41
CA ILE A 121 0.47 10.40 -4.29
C ILE A 121 1.52 9.69 -5.15
N GLY A 122 1.46 8.36 -5.22
CA GLY A 122 2.33 7.56 -6.07
C GLY A 122 2.17 7.88 -7.56
N LEU A 123 0.93 8.05 -8.01
CA LEU A 123 0.64 8.45 -9.39
C LEU A 123 1.22 9.83 -9.72
N GLN A 124 1.05 10.81 -8.82
CA GLN A 124 1.56 12.17 -9.00
C GLN A 124 3.09 12.24 -9.08
N ASN A 125 3.78 11.33 -8.39
CA ASN A 125 5.24 11.31 -8.30
C ASN A 125 5.89 10.21 -9.16
N HIS A 126 5.09 9.45 -9.93
CA HIS A 126 5.55 8.29 -10.70
C HIS A 126 6.29 7.23 -9.86
N ILE A 127 5.86 7.03 -8.61
CA ILE A 127 6.42 6.06 -7.67
C ILE A 127 5.35 5.02 -7.35
N PRO A 128 5.57 3.72 -7.63
CA PRO A 128 4.64 2.68 -7.24
C PRO A 128 4.44 2.64 -5.72
N ILE A 129 3.19 2.83 -5.29
CA ILE A 129 2.76 2.65 -3.90
C ILE A 129 1.75 1.50 -3.85
N GLN A 130 1.87 0.63 -2.85
CA GLN A 130 0.93 -0.44 -2.59
C GLN A 130 0.61 -0.57 -1.11
N ILE A 131 -0.60 -0.97 -0.78
CA ILE A 131 -0.96 -1.49 0.54
C ILE A 131 -0.90 -3.01 0.47
N VAL A 132 -0.26 -3.64 1.45
CA VAL A 132 -0.18 -5.09 1.54
C VAL A 132 -0.55 -5.55 2.94
N ASP A 133 -1.46 -6.52 3.03
CA ASP A 133 -1.72 -7.29 4.25
C ASP A 133 -1.71 -8.79 3.94
N GLU A 134 -2.09 -9.61 4.92
CA GLU A 134 -2.06 -11.07 4.79
C GLU A 134 -3.01 -11.62 3.72
N ARG A 135 -4.00 -10.84 3.26
CA ARG A 135 -5.04 -11.26 2.31
C ARG A 135 -5.09 -10.42 1.06
N ASN A 136 -4.51 -9.22 1.05
CA ASN A 136 -4.68 -8.23 -0.01
C ASN A 136 -3.37 -7.58 -0.42
N ARG A 137 -3.23 -7.33 -1.72
CA ARG A 137 -2.33 -6.32 -2.30
C ARG A 137 -3.15 -5.32 -3.09
N ILE A 138 -3.15 -4.06 -2.67
CA ILE A 138 -3.95 -2.98 -3.24
C ILE A 138 -3.02 -1.96 -3.91
N ARG A 139 -3.33 -1.60 -5.15
CA ARG A 139 -2.58 -0.63 -5.95
C ARG A 139 -3.54 0.30 -6.67
N MET A 140 -3.08 1.50 -6.96
CA MET A 140 -3.76 2.44 -7.85
C MET A 140 -2.90 2.62 -9.10
N ILE A 141 -3.49 2.52 -10.29
CA ILE A 141 -2.79 2.62 -11.57
C ILE A 141 -3.44 3.68 -12.47
N GLY A 142 -2.62 4.50 -13.10
CA GLY A 142 -3.02 5.44 -14.16
C GLY A 142 -2.58 5.01 -15.57
N ALA A 143 -1.94 3.84 -15.68
CA ALA A 143 -1.56 3.21 -16.94
C ALA A 143 -1.68 1.69 -16.80
N GLY A 144 -1.72 0.99 -17.94
CA GLY A 144 -1.83 -0.47 -17.98
C GLY A 144 -0.68 -1.20 -17.29
N ILE A 145 -0.94 -2.43 -16.84
CA ILE A 145 0.03 -3.31 -16.17
C ILE A 145 -0.10 -4.75 -16.65
N THR A 146 1.00 -5.50 -16.50
CA THR A 146 1.02 -6.95 -16.68
C THR A 146 1.17 -7.63 -15.33
N LEU A 147 0.35 -8.66 -15.08
CA LEU A 147 0.40 -9.51 -13.90
C LEU A 147 0.86 -10.90 -14.31
N GLU A 148 1.98 -11.35 -13.73
CA GLU A 148 2.46 -12.73 -13.90
C GLU A 148 1.71 -13.64 -12.93
N LYS A 149 1.11 -14.73 -13.41
CA LYS A 149 0.33 -15.65 -12.57
C LYS A 149 1.14 -16.23 -11.43
N GLU A 150 2.41 -16.54 -11.67
CA GLU A 150 3.33 -17.08 -10.66
C GLU A 150 3.69 -16.08 -9.55
N LYS A 151 3.54 -14.77 -9.81
CA LYS A 151 3.84 -13.68 -8.86
C LYS A 151 2.57 -13.02 -8.31
N GLN A 152 1.40 -13.54 -8.68
CA GLN A 152 0.12 -13.00 -8.26
C GLN A 152 0.01 -13.12 -6.73
N PHE A 153 -0.47 -12.06 -6.09
CA PHE A 153 -0.73 -12.11 -4.66
C PHE A 153 -2.11 -12.72 -4.41
N GLY A 154 -2.15 -13.98 -3.97
CA GLY A 154 -3.41 -14.68 -3.85
C GLY A 154 -3.98 -15.13 -5.19
N LYS A 155 -5.28 -15.44 -5.22
CA LYS A 155 -5.94 -16.09 -6.36
C LYS A 155 -6.74 -15.12 -7.21
N PHE A 156 -7.34 -14.11 -6.59
CA PHE A 156 -8.30 -13.23 -7.24
C PHE A 156 -7.63 -11.92 -7.66
N VAL A 157 -8.11 -11.35 -8.77
CA VAL A 157 -7.81 -9.98 -9.19
C VAL A 157 -9.13 -9.24 -9.32
N SER A 158 -9.27 -8.14 -8.59
CA SER A 158 -10.42 -7.24 -8.66
C SER A 158 -9.99 -5.87 -9.18
N LEU A 159 -10.85 -5.27 -10.01
CA LEU A 159 -10.66 -3.96 -10.63
C LEU A 159 -11.81 -3.05 -10.21
N ILE A 160 -11.49 -1.87 -9.69
CA ILE A 160 -12.47 -0.87 -9.28
C ILE A 160 -12.12 0.46 -9.95
N PRO A 161 -13.02 1.08 -10.73
CA PRO A 161 -12.77 2.38 -11.33
C PRO A 161 -12.71 3.42 -10.21
N TYR A 162 -11.60 4.16 -10.12
CA TYR A 162 -11.44 5.26 -9.18
C TYR A 162 -11.98 6.57 -9.78
N THR A 163 -11.76 6.79 -11.07
CA THR A 163 -12.41 7.86 -11.83
C THR A 163 -13.82 7.47 -12.28
N ASN A 164 -14.64 8.44 -12.65
CA ASN A 164 -16.02 8.22 -13.11
C ASN A 164 -16.11 7.18 -14.26
N VAL A 165 -15.12 7.19 -15.14
CA VAL A 165 -14.94 6.17 -16.19
C VAL A 165 -13.46 5.84 -16.33
N VAL A 166 -13.17 4.56 -16.59
CA VAL A 166 -11.91 4.06 -17.15
C VAL A 166 -12.22 3.62 -18.57
N LYS A 167 -11.70 4.35 -19.56
CA LYS A 167 -12.07 4.19 -20.98
C LYS A 167 -11.28 3.10 -21.66
N GLY A 168 -11.95 2.35 -22.55
CA GLY A 168 -11.28 1.36 -23.38
C GLY A 168 -10.56 0.25 -22.59
N LEU A 169 -11.12 -0.19 -21.46
CA LEU A 169 -10.53 -1.25 -20.65
C LEU A 169 -10.52 -2.58 -21.42
N THR A 170 -9.33 -3.15 -21.59
CA THR A 170 -9.12 -4.46 -22.18
C THR A 170 -8.39 -5.36 -21.19
N LEU A 171 -8.93 -6.55 -20.96
CA LEU A 171 -8.41 -7.58 -20.08
C LEU A 171 -8.06 -8.83 -20.89
N THR A 172 -6.77 -9.14 -20.98
CA THR A 172 -6.26 -10.33 -21.69
C THR A 172 -5.62 -11.30 -20.70
N GLY A 173 -5.79 -12.62 -20.91
CA GLY A 173 -5.24 -13.66 -20.00
C GLY A 173 -6.04 -13.91 -18.73
N PHE A 174 -7.12 -13.15 -18.52
CA PHE A 174 -8.09 -13.35 -17.45
C PHE A 174 -9.19 -14.35 -17.82
N LYS A 175 -9.79 -14.97 -16.80
CA LYS A 175 -10.96 -15.86 -16.93
C LYS A 175 -12.17 -15.14 -17.52
N TYR A 176 -12.38 -13.90 -17.10
CA TYR A 176 -13.40 -13.01 -17.64
C TYR A 176 -12.70 -11.87 -18.40
N PRO A 177 -12.42 -12.04 -19.70
CA PRO A 177 -11.80 -11.00 -20.51
C PRO A 177 -12.77 -9.85 -20.79
N LEU A 178 -12.22 -8.68 -21.11
CA LEU A 178 -12.94 -7.52 -21.60
C LEU A 178 -12.19 -6.98 -22.82
N ASP A 179 -12.90 -6.33 -23.72
CA ASP A 179 -12.36 -5.77 -24.95
C ASP A 179 -12.93 -4.36 -25.16
N HIS A 180 -12.07 -3.34 -25.06
CA HIS A 180 -12.40 -1.92 -25.21
C HIS A 180 -13.65 -1.47 -24.42
N TYR A 181 -13.80 -1.93 -23.18
CA TYR A 181 -14.98 -1.66 -22.36
C TYR A 181 -14.84 -0.35 -21.57
N ASP A 182 -15.82 0.53 -21.66
CA ASP A 182 -15.89 1.72 -20.81
C ASP A 182 -16.36 1.35 -19.39
N PHE A 183 -15.40 1.17 -18.49
CA PHE A 183 -15.68 0.72 -17.14
C PHE A 183 -16.10 1.87 -16.23
N ARG A 184 -17.33 1.83 -15.74
CA ARG A 184 -17.94 2.82 -14.86
C ARG A 184 -18.18 2.26 -13.47
N GLY A 185 -18.25 3.14 -12.47
CA GLY A 185 -18.63 2.79 -11.11
C GLY A 185 -20.06 2.23 -11.01
N PHE A 186 -20.47 1.88 -9.78
CA PHE A 186 -21.80 1.33 -9.45
C PHE A 186 -22.10 -0.05 -10.05
N CYS A 187 -21.08 -0.85 -10.38
CA CYS A 187 -21.25 -2.25 -10.75
C CYS A 187 -20.12 -3.14 -10.18
N SER A 188 -20.40 -4.43 -10.06
CA SER A 188 -19.47 -5.43 -9.52
C SER A 188 -18.69 -6.19 -10.60
N LEU A 189 -18.77 -5.76 -11.87
CA LEU A 189 -18.22 -6.50 -13.02
C LEU A 189 -16.73 -6.82 -12.87
N GLY A 190 -15.96 -5.91 -12.28
CA GLY A 190 -14.52 -6.05 -12.10
C GLY A 190 -14.10 -6.89 -10.90
N VAL A 191 -15.02 -7.41 -10.08
CA VAL A 191 -14.69 -8.09 -8.82
C VAL A 191 -14.46 -9.59 -9.03
N SER A 192 -13.42 -10.14 -8.39
CA SER A 192 -13.10 -11.57 -8.33
C SER A 192 -12.85 -12.26 -9.67
N ASN A 193 -12.03 -11.64 -10.53
CA ASN A 193 -11.49 -12.28 -11.72
C ASN A 193 -10.30 -13.19 -11.38
N GLU A 194 -9.88 -14.06 -12.30
CA GLU A 194 -8.78 -15.01 -12.11
C GLU A 194 -7.85 -14.98 -13.32
N ILE A 195 -6.54 -15.11 -13.12
CA ILE A 195 -5.57 -15.24 -14.22
C ILE A 195 -5.54 -16.71 -14.69
N ILE A 196 -5.89 -16.95 -15.95
CA ILE A 196 -5.90 -18.32 -16.52
C ILE A 196 -4.68 -18.60 -17.40
N ALA A 197 -4.13 -17.57 -18.05
CA ALA A 197 -2.89 -17.67 -18.83
C ALA A 197 -1.64 -17.56 -17.93
N GLU A 198 -0.44 -17.63 -18.51
CA GLU A 198 0.83 -17.43 -17.78
C GLU A 198 0.96 -15.99 -17.25
N SER A 199 0.49 -15.02 -18.05
CA SER A 199 0.39 -13.62 -17.67
C SER A 199 -0.96 -13.04 -18.09
N ALA A 200 -1.38 -11.98 -17.41
CA ALA A 200 -2.59 -11.23 -17.72
C ALA A 200 -2.26 -9.75 -17.90
N GLN A 201 -2.87 -9.14 -18.91
CA GLN A 201 -2.67 -7.72 -19.23
C GLN A 201 -3.94 -6.92 -18.93
N ILE A 202 -3.75 -5.80 -18.23
CA ILE A 202 -4.75 -4.78 -18.00
C ILE A 202 -4.30 -3.56 -18.80
N THR A 203 -5.09 -3.13 -19.78
CA THR A 203 -4.81 -1.93 -20.59
C THR A 203 -6.06 -1.06 -20.67
N PHE A 204 -5.88 0.25 -20.75
CA PHE A 204 -6.94 1.24 -20.86
C PHE A 204 -6.38 2.55 -21.42
N GLU A 205 -7.25 3.38 -21.97
CA GLU A 205 -6.89 4.62 -22.67
C GLU A 205 -6.81 5.81 -21.71
N ASP A 206 -7.72 5.89 -20.74
CA ASP A 206 -7.89 7.03 -19.84
C ASP A 206 -8.58 6.61 -18.54
N GLY A 207 -8.27 7.33 -17.45
CA GLY A 207 -8.82 7.09 -16.12
C GLY A 207 -7.83 6.48 -15.12
N ILE A 208 -8.33 6.19 -13.92
CA ILE A 208 -7.55 5.59 -12.82
C ILE A 208 -8.28 4.36 -12.32
N LEU A 209 -7.53 3.28 -12.10
CA LEU A 209 -8.06 2.00 -11.66
C LEU A 209 -7.39 1.57 -10.35
N ILE A 210 -8.20 1.12 -9.39
CA ILE A 210 -7.71 0.37 -8.24
C ILE A 210 -7.65 -1.10 -8.65
N VAL A 211 -6.48 -1.71 -8.43
CA VAL A 211 -6.23 -3.13 -8.65
C VAL A 211 -5.98 -3.80 -7.31
N ILE A 212 -6.79 -4.80 -7.00
CA ILE A 212 -6.71 -5.58 -5.77
C ILE A 212 -6.41 -7.03 -6.13
N GLU A 213 -5.31 -7.56 -5.65
CA GLU A 213 -5.05 -8.99 -5.67
C GLU A 213 -5.32 -9.58 -4.29
N ALA A 214 -6.17 -10.60 -4.22
CA ALA A 214 -6.74 -11.08 -2.96
C ALA A 214 -6.74 -12.60 -2.82
N ARG A 215 -6.79 -13.08 -1.56
CA ARG A 215 -6.99 -14.48 -1.17
C ARG A 215 -7.90 -14.61 0.05
N ASP A 216 -8.57 -15.75 0.14
CA ASP A 216 -9.43 -16.15 1.27
C ASP A 216 -8.65 -16.79 2.42
#